data_AF-A0AB33GMA5-F1
#
_entry.id   AF-A0AB33GMA5-F1
#
_cell.length_a   1.000
_cell.length_b   1.000
_cell.length_c   1.000
_cell.angle_alpha   90.00
_cell.angle_beta   90.00
_cell.angle_gamma   90.00
#
_symmetry.space_group_name_H-M   'P 1'
#
loop_
_entity.id
_entity.type
_entity.pdbx_description
1 polymer ?
#
loop_
_entity_poly.entity_id
_entity_poly.type
_entity_poly.pdbx_seq_one_letter_code
_entity_poly.pdbx_strand_id
1 'polypeptide(L)'
;MHEALTAHIYAIYLFIIIMLFNFYSVINIDDFMKLARRLKFMTPLYHLTNAVIMYSGAIIAAYAHSFSLKVILMIPVSIFLMVIEIKRYKKMRVIKTSDENLQNEFKTYAKKIYIIEIAVLFAVFLLVKVL
;
A
#
# COMPACT_ATOMS: atom_id res chain seq x y z
N MET A 1 -15.91 4.35 -20.68
CA MET A 1 -16.08 4.18 -19.21
C MET A 1 -15.72 2.79 -18.72
N HIS A 2 -16.25 1.72 -19.32
CA HIS A 2 -15.98 0.35 -18.86
C HIS A 2 -14.49 0.00 -18.78
N GLU A 3 -13.72 0.30 -19.83
CA GLU A 3 -12.27 0.03 -19.87
C GLU A 3 -11.49 0.75 -18.76
N ALA A 4 -11.82 2.02 -18.49
CA ALA A 4 -11.18 2.80 -17.43
C ALA A 4 -11.47 2.22 -16.03
N LEU A 5 -12.72 1.80 -15.79
CA LEU A 5 -13.11 1.12 -14.56
C LEU A 5 -12.39 -0.23 -14.41
N THR A 6 -12.32 -1.03 -15.47
CA THR A 6 -11.60 -2.30 -15.47
C THR A 6 -10.11 -2.10 -15.16
N ALA A 7 -9.47 -1.12 -15.78
CA ALA A 7 -8.07 -0.78 -15.51
C ALA A 7 -7.84 -0.36 -14.04
N HIS A 8 -8.75 0.44 -13.48
CA HIS A 8 -8.71 0.84 -12.07
C HIS A 8 -8.82 -0.36 -11.13
N ILE A 9 -9.75 -1.29 -11.38
CA ILE A 9 -9.92 -2.51 -10.59
C ILE A 9 -8.65 -3.37 -10.65
N TYR A 10 -8.06 -3.55 -11.83
CA TYR A 10 -6.80 -4.28 -11.97
C TYR A 10 -5.64 -3.61 -11.22
N ALA A 11 -5.57 -2.27 -11.21
CA ALA A 11 -4.58 -1.55 -10.42
C ALA A 11 -4.74 -1.82 -8.92
N ILE A 12 -5.98 -1.89 -8.41
CA ILE A 12 -6.26 -2.25 -7.01
C ILE A 12 -5.80 -3.69 -6.72
N TYR A 13 -6.09 -4.66 -7.60
CA TYR A 13 -5.63 -6.04 -7.42
C TYR A 13 -4.10 -6.14 -7.41
N LEU A 14 -3.42 -5.43 -8.31
CA LEU A 14 -1.96 -5.36 -8.31
C LEU A 14 -1.43 -4.77 -7.00
N PHE A 15 -2.08 -3.75 -6.46
CA PHE A 15 -1.68 -3.12 -5.21
C PHE A 15 -1.82 -4.06 -4.01
N ILE A 16 -2.92 -4.82 -3.94
CA ILE A 16 -3.12 -5.88 -2.94
C ILE A 16 -2.00 -6.93 -3.05
N ILE A 17 -1.67 -7.38 -4.27
CA ILE A 17 -0.59 -8.35 -4.48
C ILE A 17 0.74 -7.81 -3.98
N ILE A 18 1.07 -6.54 -4.25
CA ILE A 18 2.29 -5.89 -3.75
C ILE A 18 2.31 -5.87 -2.21
N MET A 19 1.20 -5.49 -1.57
CA MET A 19 1.09 -5.49 -0.10
C MET A 19 1.29 -6.89 0.48
N LEU A 20 0.63 -7.90 -0.08
CA LEU A 20 0.76 -9.30 0.36
C LEU A 20 2.18 -9.81 0.16
N PHE A 21 2.82 -9.49 -0.96
CA PHE A 21 4.21 -9.86 -1.23
C PHE A 21 5.18 -9.20 -0.25
N ASN A 22 4.98 -7.92 0.07
CA ASN A 22 5.79 -7.21 1.05
C ASN A 22 5.61 -7.78 2.45
N PHE A 23 4.36 -8.06 2.85
CA PHE A 23 4.03 -8.70 4.11
C PHE A 23 4.66 -10.09 4.22
N TYR A 24 4.52 -10.91 3.19
CA TYR A 24 5.15 -12.22 3.09
C TYR A 24 6.67 -12.10 3.24
N SER A 25 7.28 -11.10 2.60
CA SER A 25 8.72 -10.86 2.71
C SER A 25 9.14 -10.53 4.14
N VAL A 26 8.37 -9.72 4.87
CA VAL A 26 8.67 -9.38 6.27
C VAL A 26 8.59 -10.60 7.19
N ILE A 27 7.68 -11.53 6.92
CA ILE A 27 7.50 -12.74 7.75
C ILE A 27 8.56 -13.80 7.46
N ASN A 28 8.97 -13.97 6.21
CA ASN A 28 9.76 -15.13 5.79
C ASN A 28 11.25 -14.84 5.55
N ILE A 29 11.68 -13.57 5.57
CA ILE A 29 13.10 -13.23 5.38
C ILE A 29 13.75 -12.90 6.72
N ASP A 30 14.63 -13.80 7.17
CA ASP A 30 15.37 -13.63 8.41
C ASP A 30 16.51 -12.61 8.30
N ASP A 31 17.21 -12.61 7.16
CA ASP A 31 18.28 -11.67 6.89
C ASP A 31 17.73 -10.25 6.63
N PHE A 32 17.98 -9.34 7.56
CA PHE A 32 17.51 -7.96 7.47
C PHE A 32 18.02 -7.23 6.23
N MET A 33 19.25 -7.48 5.78
CA MET A 33 19.83 -6.80 4.62
C MET A 33 19.19 -7.26 3.30
N LYS A 34 18.83 -8.55 3.20
CA LYS A 34 18.03 -9.05 2.09
C LYS A 34 16.62 -8.46 2.12
N LEU A 35 15.99 -8.42 3.30
CA LEU A 35 14.67 -7.81 3.48
C LEU A 35 14.67 -6.33 3.10
N ALA A 36 15.62 -5.55 3.63
CA ALA A 36 15.71 -4.12 3.42
C ALA A 36 15.95 -3.77 1.94
N ARG A 37 16.78 -4.53 1.23
CA ARG A 37 16.98 -4.35 -0.22
C ARG A 37 15.69 -4.59 -1.00
N ARG A 38 14.98 -5.68 -0.70
CA ARG A 38 13.70 -6.00 -1.35
C ARG A 38 12.66 -4.92 -1.08
N LEU A 39 12.47 -4.54 0.18
CA LEU A 39 11.52 -3.52 0.59
C LEU A 39 11.86 -2.15 0.00
N LYS A 40 13.14 -1.79 -0.10
CA LYS A 40 13.58 -0.55 -0.76
C LYS A 40 13.19 -0.52 -2.23
N PHE A 41 13.29 -1.65 -2.93
CA PHE A 41 12.84 -1.76 -4.32
C PHE A 41 11.31 -1.77 -4.46
N MET A 42 10.59 -2.40 -3.53
CA MET A 42 9.13 -2.47 -3.58
C MET A 42 8.45 -1.16 -3.20
N THR A 43 9.13 -0.28 -2.45
CA THR A 43 8.59 1.04 -2.05
C THR A 43 8.19 1.93 -3.23
N PRO A 44 9.05 2.17 -4.24
CA PRO A 44 8.65 2.95 -5.41
C PRO A 44 7.53 2.26 -6.21
N LEU A 45 7.55 0.93 -6.32
CA LEU A 45 6.48 0.18 -7.01
C LEU A 45 5.14 0.36 -6.29
N TYR A 46 5.13 0.25 -4.97
CA TYR A 46 3.96 0.51 -4.14
C TYR A 46 3.40 1.92 -4.37
N HIS A 47 4.26 2.96 -4.31
CA HIS A 47 3.80 4.34 -4.51
C HIS A 47 3.34 4.62 -5.94
N LEU A 48 3.98 3.99 -6.93
CA LEU A 48 3.55 4.08 -8.32
C LEU A 48 2.15 3.50 -8.49
N THR A 49 1.92 2.27 -8.01
CA THR A 49 0.60 1.64 -8.09
C THR A 49 -0.46 2.44 -7.33
N ASN A 50 -0.14 2.96 -6.14
CA ASN A 50 -1.04 3.83 -5.39
C ASN A 50 -1.40 5.11 -6.16
N ALA A 51 -0.42 5.73 -6.82
CA ALA A 51 -0.65 6.90 -7.67
C ALA A 51 -1.55 6.56 -8.87
N VAL A 52 -1.31 5.42 -9.54
CA VAL A 52 -2.17 4.94 -10.63
C VAL A 52 -3.61 4.78 -10.17
N ILE A 53 -3.85 4.21 -8.99
CA ILE A 53 -5.19 4.07 -8.40
C ILE A 53 -5.83 5.44 -8.16
N MET A 54 -5.09 6.40 -7.58
CA MET A 54 -5.60 7.76 -7.36
C MET A 54 -5.99 8.45 -8.66
N TYR A 55 -5.11 8.46 -9.66
CA TYR A 55 -5.35 9.14 -10.93
C TYR A 55 -6.49 8.49 -11.72
N SER A 56 -6.50 7.17 -11.83
CA SER A 56 -7.60 6.46 -12.50
C SER A 56 -8.94 6.64 -11.78
N GLY A 57 -8.94 6.64 -10.44
CA GLY A 57 -10.12 6.93 -9.63
C GLY A 57 -10.65 8.35 -9.85
N ALA A 58 -9.77 9.35 -9.92
CA ALA A 58 -10.15 10.73 -10.21
C ALA A 58 -10.76 10.89 -11.61
N ILE A 59 -10.20 10.21 -12.62
CA ILE A 59 -10.74 10.20 -13.98
C ILE A 59 -12.16 9.59 -13.98
N ILE A 60 -12.35 8.42 -13.37
CA ILE A 60 -13.66 7.76 -13.30
C ILE A 60 -14.68 8.66 -12.60
N ALA A 61 -14.31 9.28 -11.48
CA ALA A 61 -15.18 10.19 -10.74
C ALA A 61 -15.61 11.41 -11.55
N ALA A 62 -14.67 12.00 -12.31
CA ALA A 62 -14.95 13.14 -13.17
C ALA A 62 -15.91 12.77 -14.32
N TYR A 63 -15.67 11.64 -14.99
CA TYR A 63 -16.51 11.17 -16.10
C TYR A 63 -17.91 10.76 -15.66
N ALA A 64 -18.05 10.19 -14.47
CA ALA A 64 -19.34 9.79 -13.93
C ALA A 64 -20.18 10.99 -13.45
N HIS A 65 -19.61 12.20 -13.38
CA HIS A 65 -20.18 13.38 -12.69
C HIS A 65 -20.71 13.07 -11.28
N SER A 66 -20.26 11.97 -10.69
CA SER A 66 -20.77 11.41 -9.45
C SER A 66 -19.69 11.51 -8.39
N PHE A 67 -19.61 12.67 -7.73
CA PHE A 67 -18.94 12.81 -6.44
C PHE A 67 -19.78 12.10 -5.37
N SER A 68 -19.84 10.77 -5.47
CA SER A 68 -20.46 9.96 -4.44
C SER A 68 -19.56 9.97 -3.19
N LEU A 69 -20.18 9.79 -2.03
CA LEU A 69 -19.48 9.66 -0.76
C LEU A 69 -18.39 8.56 -0.80
N LYS A 70 -18.56 7.56 -1.67
CA LYS A 70 -17.58 6.49 -1.95
C LYS A 70 -16.26 7.04 -2.49
N VAL A 71 -16.31 7.91 -3.50
CA VAL A 71 -15.11 8.54 -4.11
C VAL A 71 -14.37 9.40 -3.09
N ILE A 72 -15.12 10.17 -2.30
CA ILE A 72 -14.56 11.06 -1.27
C ILE A 72 -13.81 10.26 -0.20
N LEU A 73 -14.30 9.07 0.16
CA LEU A 73 -13.67 8.21 1.17
C LEU A 73 -12.38 7.52 0.67
N MET A 74 -12.23 7.28 -0.63
CA MET A 74 -11.04 6.64 -1.19
C MET A 74 -9.80 7.55 -1.19
N ILE A 75 -9.98 8.86 -1.31
CA ILE A 75 -8.88 9.85 -1.30
C ILE A 75 -8.08 9.82 0.02
N PRO A 76 -8.71 10.02 1.21
CA PRO A 76 -7.98 10.01 2.47
C PRO A 76 -7.36 8.64 2.75
N VAL A 77 -7.98 7.54 2.31
CA VAL A 77 -7.41 6.20 2.43
C VAL A 77 -6.12 6.06 1.63
N SER A 78 -6.11 6.50 0.37
CA SER A 78 -4.89 6.46 -0.44
C SER A 78 -3.76 7.31 0.15
N ILE A 79 -4.08 8.51 0.66
CA ILE A 79 -3.10 9.37 1.34
C ILE A 79 -2.59 8.68 2.61
N PHE A 80 -3.48 8.07 3.40
CA PHE A 80 -3.13 7.34 4.61
C PHE A 80 -2.15 6.19 4.30
N LEU A 81 -2.48 5.33 3.33
CA LEU A 81 -1.63 4.22 2.87
C LEU A 81 -0.25 4.72 2.41
N MET A 82 -0.22 5.81 1.64
CA MET A 82 1.04 6.45 1.22
C MET A 82 1.89 6.91 2.41
N VAL A 83 1.29 7.61 3.37
CA VAL A 83 2.02 8.19 4.51
C VAL A 83 2.61 7.11 5.40
N ILE A 84 1.87 6.04 5.68
CA ILE A 84 2.38 4.95 6.53
C ILE A 84 3.50 4.17 5.86
N GLU A 85 3.44 3.94 4.54
CA GLU A 85 4.53 3.28 3.83
C GLU A 85 5.80 4.15 3.78
N ILE A 86 5.65 5.48 3.66
CA ILE A 86 6.76 6.44 3.80
C ILE A 86 7.37 6.38 5.20
N LYS A 87 6.54 6.31 6.26
CA LYS A 87 7.02 6.17 7.65
C LYS A 87 7.82 4.88 7.82
N ARG A 88 7.34 3.75 7.27
CA ARG A 88 8.06 2.48 7.28
C ARG A 88 9.38 2.55 6.51
N TYR A 89 9.40 3.14 5.33
CA TYR A 89 10.64 3.36 4.59
C TYR A 89 11.65 4.20 5.37
N LYS A 90 11.20 5.31 5.97
CA LYS A 90 12.04 6.21 6.77
C LYS A 90 12.62 5.52 8.00
N LYS A 91 11.87 4.61 8.65
CA LYS A 91 12.38 3.82 9.77
C LYS A 91 13.45 2.81 9.32
N MET A 92 13.25 2.18 8.16
CA MET A 92 14.19 1.19 7.62
C MET A 92 15.55 1.79 7.26
N ARG A 93 15.57 2.95 6.58
CA ARG A 93 16.78 3.50 5.94
C ARG A 93 17.91 3.90 6.88
N VAL A 94 17.65 4.05 8.17
CA VAL A 94 18.63 4.50 9.18
C VAL A 94 19.28 3.35 9.95
N ILE A 95 18.77 2.13 9.80
CA ILE A 95 19.21 0.96 10.56
C ILE A 95 20.49 0.39 9.93
N LYS A 96 21.54 0.20 10.74
CA LYS A 96 22.80 -0.39 10.28
C LYS A 96 22.82 -1.90 10.45
N THR A 97 23.77 -2.54 9.79
CA THR A 97 24.02 -3.99 9.87
C THR A 97 24.34 -4.46 11.29
N SER A 98 24.95 -3.61 12.12
CA SER A 98 25.30 -3.89 13.52
C SER A 98 24.13 -3.80 14.49
N ASP A 99 23.01 -3.19 14.09
CA ASP A 99 21.97 -2.75 15.03
C ASP A 99 20.86 -3.80 15.19
N GLU A 100 21.20 -5.00 15.67
CA GLU A 100 20.29 -6.16 15.73
C GLU A 100 18.95 -5.85 16.43
N ASN A 101 18.97 -5.11 17.53
CA ASN A 101 17.76 -4.71 18.25
C ASN A 101 16.83 -3.84 17.38
N LEU A 102 17.39 -2.87 16.64
CA LEU A 102 16.61 -2.01 15.75
C LEU A 102 16.07 -2.79 14.54
N GLN A 103 16.81 -3.79 14.06
CA GLN A 103 16.34 -4.68 12.99
C GLN A 103 15.11 -5.49 13.42
N ASN A 104 15.15 -6.07 14.62
CA ASN A 104 14.03 -6.83 15.18
C ASN A 104 12.81 -5.95 15.47
N GLU A 105 13.04 -4.75 16.01
CA GLU A 105 11.97 -3.76 16.22
C GLU A 105 11.34 -3.33 14.89
N PHE A 106 12.17 -3.11 13.85
CA PHE A 106 11.68 -2.79 12.52
C PHE A 106 10.81 -3.89 11.92
N LYS A 107 11.20 -5.16 12.02
CA LYS A 107 10.38 -6.27 11.49
C LYS A 107 9.00 -6.30 12.14
N THR A 108 8.94 -6.16 13.46
CA THR A 108 7.68 -6.10 14.21
C THR A 108 6.83 -4.90 13.78
N TYR A 109 7.46 -3.74 13.63
CA TYR A 109 6.80 -2.53 13.16
C TYR A 109 6.27 -2.68 11.73
N ALA A 110 7.09 -3.15 10.79
CA ALA A 110 6.71 -3.35 9.39
C ALA A 110 5.57 -4.35 9.24
N LYS A 111 5.59 -5.44 10.03
CA LYS A 111 4.50 -6.42 10.07
C LYS A 111 3.16 -5.77 10.45
N LYS A 112 3.16 -4.92 11.48
CA LYS A 112 1.96 -4.17 11.90
C LYS A 112 1.46 -3.21 10.81
N ILE A 113 2.37 -2.49 10.16
CA ILE A 113 2.02 -1.56 9.07
C ILE A 113 1.32 -2.32 7.93
N TYR A 114 1.90 -3.41 7.45
CA TYR A 114 1.30 -4.17 6.35
C TYR A 114 -0.06 -4.79 6.71
N ILE A 115 -0.24 -5.25 7.95
CA ILE A 115 -1.56 -5.72 8.42
C ILE A 115 -2.59 -4.59 8.37
N ILE A 116 -2.22 -3.39 8.86
CA ILE A 116 -3.11 -2.22 8.84
C ILE A 116 -3.45 -1.84 7.40
N GLU A 117 -2.47 -1.79 6.50
CA GLU A 117 -2.67 -1.46 5.07
C GLU A 117 -3.67 -2.40 4.40
N ILE A 118 -3.44 -3.72 4.54
CA ILE A 118 -4.30 -4.75 3.96
C ILE A 118 -5.70 -4.66 4.54
N ALA A 119 -5.82 -4.50 5.87
CA ALA A 119 -7.12 -4.39 6.54
C ALA A 119 -7.90 -3.15 6.07
N VAL A 120 -7.24 -1.99 5.96
CA VAL A 120 -7.86 -0.75 5.48
C VAL A 120 -8.33 -0.89 4.04
N LEU A 121 -7.48 -1.44 3.16
CA LEU A 121 -7.84 -1.62 1.75
C LEU A 121 -9.00 -2.62 1.58
N PHE A 122 -9.01 -3.70 2.37
CA PHE A 122 -10.10 -4.66 2.37
C PHE A 122 -11.41 -4.07 2.92
N ALA A 123 -11.34 -3.27 3.99
CA ALA A 123 -12.51 -2.58 4.54
C ALA A 123 -13.13 -1.62 3.51
N VAL A 124 -12.30 -0.84 2.80
CA VAL A 124 -12.79 0.03 1.72
C VAL A 124 -13.41 -0.77 0.58
N PHE A 125 -12.79 -1.88 0.18
CA PHE A 125 -13.34 -2.74 -0.87
C PHE A 125 -14.74 -3.26 -0.50
N LEU A 126 -14.93 -3.71 0.75
CA LEU A 126 -16.24 -4.15 1.23
C LEU A 126 -17.24 -3.00 1.30
N LEU A 127 -16.86 -1.86 1.86
CA LEU A 127 -17.74 -0.69 1.98
C LEU A 127 -18.22 -0.19 0.62
N VAL A 128 -17.33 -0.14 -0.38
CA VAL A 128 -17.68 0.34 -1.73
C VAL A 128 -18.54 -0.65 -2.49
N LYS A 129 -18.40 -1.96 -2.24
CA LYS A 129 -19.14 -3.02 -2.94
C LYS A 129 -20.51 -3.33 -2.30
N VAL A 130 -20.65 -3.07 -0.99
CA VAL A 130 -21.88 -3.36 -0.21
C VAL A 130 -22.86 -2.18 -0.19
N LEU A 131 -22.38 -0.94 -0.31
CA LEU A 131 -23.19 0.25 -0.59
C LEU A 131 -23.36 0.47 -2.10
#